data_AF-A0A396JH63-F1
#
_entry.id   AF-A0A396JH63-F1
#
_cell.length_a   1.000
_cell.length_b   1.000
_cell.length_c   1.000
_cell.angle_alpha   90.00
_cell.angle_beta   90.00
_cell.angle_gamma   90.00
#
_symmetry.space_group_name_H-M   'P 1'
#
loop_
_entity.id
_entity.type
_entity.pdbx_description
1 polymer ?
#
loop_
_entity_poly.entity_id
_entity_poly.type
_entity_poly.pdbx_seq_one_letter_code
_entity_poly.pdbx_strand_id
1 'polypeptide(L)'
;MRFVLKSKLKGLKGDIKEWNKAEYWNMEMRLVSLREDIEELDAKSEMGILTMQEVGDRMLKFAELWRLWKSKEAMLLQRSKSKWLKEGDANSKYFHKCIKSRAPRNGIKTLNVGNKWVYEVGD
;
A
#
# COMPACT_ATOMS: atom_id res chain seq x y z
N MET A 1 35.05 -13.26 -16.87
CA MET A 1 34.20 -12.13 -16.38
C MET A 1 32.83 -12.55 -15.81
N ARG A 2 32.08 -13.47 -16.44
CA ARG A 2 30.72 -13.88 -16.00
C ARG A 2 30.63 -14.39 -14.54
N PHE A 3 31.64 -15.11 -14.06
CA PHE A 3 31.71 -15.62 -12.69
C PHE A 3 31.99 -14.54 -11.64
N VAL A 4 32.83 -13.55 -11.96
CA VAL A 4 33.19 -12.46 -11.05
C VAL A 4 31.97 -11.58 -10.76
N LEU A 5 31.19 -11.22 -11.79
CA LEU A 5 29.98 -10.42 -11.62
C LEU A 5 28.92 -11.15 -10.79
N LYS A 6 28.69 -12.45 -11.07
CA LYS A 6 27.75 -13.28 -10.31
C LYS A 6 28.12 -13.33 -8.83
N SER A 7 29.40 -13.51 -8.50
CA SER A 7 29.87 -13.54 -7.12
C SER A 7 29.72 -12.20 -6.42
N LYS A 8 30.05 -11.09 -7.09
CA LYS A 8 29.85 -9.73 -6.55
C LYS A 8 28.38 -9.42 -6.28
N LEU A 9 27.48 -9.75 -7.20
CA LEU A 9 26.03 -9.58 -7.02
C LEU A 9 25.48 -10.47 -5.90
N LYS A 10 26.05 -11.65 -5.69
CA LYS A 10 25.67 -12.54 -4.58
C LYS A 10 26.07 -11.96 -3.23
N GLY A 11 27.24 -11.34 -3.12
CA GLY A 11 27.67 -10.60 -1.93
C GLY A 11 26.73 -9.44 -1.63
N LEU A 12 26.54 -8.56 -2.62
CA LEU A 12 25.65 -7.39 -2.50
C LEU A 12 24.20 -7.77 -2.12
N LYS A 13 23.70 -8.91 -2.61
CA LYS A 13 22.38 -9.43 -2.23
C LYS A 13 22.26 -9.69 -0.73
N GLY A 14 23.34 -10.13 -0.08
CA GLY A 14 23.37 -10.32 1.37
C GLY A 14 23.22 -8.99 2.10
N ASP A 15 24.05 -8.02 1.73
CA ASP A 15 24.05 -6.69 2.33
C ASP A 15 22.69 -5.98 2.17
N ILE A 16 22.10 -6.06 0.98
CA ILE A 16 20.77 -5.48 0.70
C ILE A 16 19.68 -6.15 1.55
N LYS A 17 19.78 -7.46 1.80
CA LYS A 17 18.80 -8.17 2.64
C LYS A 17 18.88 -7.72 4.09
N GLU A 18 20.10 -7.59 4.61
CA GLU A 18 20.30 -7.14 5.99
C GLU A 18 19.83 -5.70 6.17
N TRP A 19 20.21 -4.81 5.24
CA TRP A 19 19.70 -3.44 5.21
C TRP A 19 18.16 -3.39 5.11
N ASN A 20 17.56 -4.22 4.26
CA ASN A 20 16.12 -4.26 4.13
C ASN A 20 15.43 -4.72 5.43
N LYS A 21 16.02 -5.69 6.13
CA LYS A 21 15.52 -6.13 7.43
C LYS A 21 15.65 -5.01 8.47
N ALA A 22 16.80 -4.37 8.58
CA ALA A 22 17.00 -3.27 9.52
C ALA A 22 16.00 -2.11 9.30
N GLU A 23 15.82 -1.68 8.05
CA GLU A 23 15.01 -0.50 7.74
C GLU A 23 13.51 -0.78 7.63
N TYR A 24 13.12 -1.93 7.08
CA TYR A 24 11.73 -2.19 6.69
C TYR A 24 11.01 -3.23 7.54
N TRP A 25 11.72 -4.04 8.33
CA TRP A 25 11.07 -5.04 9.20
C TRP A 25 10.16 -4.37 10.24
N ASN A 26 10.64 -3.27 10.83
CA ASN A 26 9.89 -2.52 11.84
C ASN A 26 9.05 -1.38 11.24
N MET A 27 9.03 -1.21 9.91
CA MET A 27 8.35 -0.07 9.28
C MET A 27 6.85 -0.07 9.58
N GLU A 28 6.18 -1.23 9.54
CA GLU A 28 4.74 -1.29 9.83
C GLU A 28 4.44 -1.00 11.30
N MET A 29 5.24 -1.54 12.22
CA MET A 29 5.09 -1.23 13.65
C MET A 29 5.33 0.26 13.93
N ARG A 30 6.33 0.86 13.27
CA ARG A 30 6.63 2.29 13.36
C ARG A 30 5.49 3.15 12.80
N LEU A 31 4.85 2.71 11.71
CA LEU A 31 3.68 3.39 11.15
C LEU A 31 2.47 3.35 12.08
N VAL A 32 2.24 2.22 12.76
CA VAL A 32 1.17 2.07 13.75
C VAL A 32 1.46 2.95 14.97
N SER A 33 2.66 2.86 15.54
CA SER A 33 3.06 3.69 16.69
C SER A 33 3.00 5.19 16.38
N LEU A 34 3.49 5.64 15.21
CA LEU A 34 3.38 7.05 14.84
C LEU A 34 1.94 7.52 14.71
N ARG A 35 1.04 6.66 14.22
CA ARG A 35 -0.39 6.96 14.14
C ARG A 35 -0.98 7.10 15.55
N GLU A 36 -0.72 6.14 16.42
CA GLU A 36 -1.21 6.14 17.80
C GLU A 36 -0.72 7.37 18.58
N ASP A 37 0.57 7.70 18.46
CA ASP A 37 1.16 8.89 19.07
C ASP A 37 0.50 10.19 18.57
N ILE A 38 0.21 10.27 17.27
CA ILE A 38 -0.46 11.43 16.67
C ILE A 38 -1.90 11.52 17.18
N GLU A 39 -2.61 10.40 17.26
CA GLU A 39 -3.99 10.33 17.76
C GLU A 39 -4.06 10.74 19.24
N GLU A 40 -3.07 10.39 20.06
CA GLU A 40 -2.97 10.87 21.45
C GLU A 40 -2.78 12.38 21.51
N LEU A 41 -1.89 12.93 20.67
CA LEU A 41 -1.64 14.38 20.60
C LEU A 41 -2.88 15.13 20.08
N ASP A 42 -3.62 14.56 19.14
CA ASP A 42 -4.88 15.10 18.65
C ASP A 42 -5.95 15.13 19.76
N ALA A 43 -6.08 14.05 20.53
CA ALA A 43 -6.98 14.00 21.68
C ALA A 43 -6.62 15.05 22.75
N LYS A 44 -5.33 15.24 23.05
CA LYS A 44 -4.86 16.33 23.94
C LYS A 44 -5.17 17.72 23.38
N SER A 45 -5.07 17.89 22.05
CA SER A 45 -5.44 19.12 21.37
C SER A 45 -6.93 19.43 21.52
N GLU A 46 -7.80 18.43 21.40
CA GLU A 46 -9.25 18.58 21.57
C GLU A 46 -9.63 18.95 23.02
N MET A 47 -8.88 18.45 23.99
CA MET A 47 -9.03 18.83 25.41
C MET A 47 -8.46 20.24 25.73
N GLY A 48 -7.77 20.89 24.77
CA GLY A 48 -7.20 22.22 24.95
C GLY A 48 -5.97 22.28 25.86
N ILE A 49 -5.33 21.13 26.15
CA ILE A 49 -4.18 21.01 27.07
C ILE A 49 -2.84 20.82 26.35
N LEU A 50 -2.82 20.95 25.02
CA LEU A 50 -1.62 20.72 24.20
C LEU A 50 -0.58 21.83 24.39
N THR A 51 0.66 21.45 24.69
CA THR A 51 1.77 22.40 24.84
C THR A 51 2.40 22.78 23.50
N MET A 52 3.09 23.93 23.44
CA MET A 52 3.84 24.34 22.23
C MET A 52 4.94 23.35 21.83
N GLN A 53 5.54 22.66 22.81
CA GLN A 53 6.51 21.60 22.55
C GLN A 53 5.83 20.41 21.86
N GLU A 54 4.69 19.95 22.39
CA GLU A 54 3.91 18.86 21.81
C GLU A 54 3.37 19.20 20.40
N VAL A 55 3.08 20.46 20.11
CA VAL A 55 2.76 20.92 18.74
C VAL A 55 3.93 20.68 17.78
N GLY A 56 5.15 21.01 18.19
CA GLY A 56 6.37 20.73 17.42
C GLY A 56 6.59 19.23 17.23
N ASP A 57 6.42 18.45 18.29
CA ASP A 57 6.56 16.99 18.24
C ASP A 57 5.52 16.35 17.32
N ARG A 58 4.28 16.83 17.34
CA ARG A 58 3.22 16.40 16.42
C ARG A 58 3.62 16.64 14.97
N MET A 59 4.15 17.82 14.65
CA MET A 59 4.61 18.16 13.30
C MET A 59 5.71 17.21 12.82
N LEU A 60 6.70 16.91 13.68
CA LEU A 60 7.79 15.98 13.37
C LEU A 60 7.27 14.56 13.13
N LYS A 61 6.35 14.08 13.96
CA LYS A 61 5.71 12.77 13.78
C LYS A 61 4.94 12.66 12.47
N PHE A 62 4.20 13.70 12.09
CA PHE A 62 3.52 13.75 10.78
C PHE A 62 4.50 13.71 9.61
N ALA A 63 5.59 14.49 9.68
CA ALA A 63 6.62 14.48 8.64
C ALA A 63 7.24 13.09 8.47
N GLU A 64 7.50 12.41 9.58
CA GLU A 64 8.01 11.04 9.58
C GLU A 64 7.00 10.04 9.02
N LEU A 65 5.74 10.13 9.44
CA LEU A 65 4.64 9.30 8.95
C LEU A 65 4.53 9.40 7.42
N TRP A 66 4.54 10.62 6.89
CA TRP A 66 4.52 10.90 5.45
C TRP A 66 5.71 10.28 4.72
N ARG A 67 6.92 10.43 5.27
CA ARG A 67 8.14 9.84 4.71
C ARG A 67 8.03 8.32 4.61
N LEU A 68 7.56 7.66 5.66
CA LEU A 68 7.40 6.20 5.69
C LEU A 68 6.31 5.73 4.72
N TRP A 69 5.19 6.45 4.62
CA TRP A 69 4.14 6.17 3.63
C TRP A 69 4.65 6.23 2.20
N LYS A 70 5.43 7.27 1.87
CA LYS A 70 6.02 7.41 0.54
C LYS A 70 7.02 6.28 0.22
N SER A 71 7.81 5.87 1.21
CA SER A 71 8.71 4.73 1.05
C SER A 71 7.94 3.41 0.79
N LYS A 72 6.86 3.18 1.55
CA LYS A 72 5.98 2.01 1.37
C LYS A 72 5.30 2.00 0.00
N GLU A 73 4.80 3.15 -0.46
CA GLU A 73 4.23 3.31 -1.80
C GLU A 73 5.25 2.94 -2.90
N ALA A 74 6.47 3.47 -2.82
CA ALA A 74 7.54 3.18 -3.76
C ALA A 74 7.90 1.68 -3.77
N MET A 75 7.96 1.04 -2.60
CA MET A 75 8.22 -0.39 -2.50
C MET A 75 7.11 -1.23 -3.15
N LEU A 76 5.85 -0.88 -2.92
CA LEU A 76 4.71 -1.58 -3.53
C LEU A 76 4.75 -1.47 -5.05
N LEU A 77 5.08 -0.29 -5.58
CA LEU A 77 5.25 -0.08 -7.02
C LEU A 77 6.39 -0.94 -7.57
N GLN A 78 7.55 -0.99 -6.90
CA GLN A 78 8.68 -1.82 -7.32
C GLN A 78 8.32 -3.32 -7.32
N ARG A 79 7.65 -3.80 -6.27
CA ARG A 79 7.17 -5.19 -6.19
C ARG A 79 6.18 -5.51 -7.30
N SER A 80 5.25 -4.61 -7.57
CA SER A 80 4.28 -4.74 -8.67
C SER A 80 4.98 -4.84 -10.03
N LYS A 81 5.93 -3.94 -10.32
CA LYS A 81 6.74 -3.96 -11.54
C LYS A 81 7.53 -5.26 -11.68
N SER A 82 8.18 -5.70 -10.61
CA SER A 82 8.93 -6.97 -10.60
C SER A 82 8.01 -8.17 -10.85
N LYS A 83 6.79 -8.15 -10.30
CA LYS A 83 5.80 -9.19 -10.52
C LYS A 83 5.33 -9.21 -11.98
N TRP A 84 5.01 -8.04 -12.53
CA TRP A 84 4.64 -7.91 -13.94
C TRP A 84 5.76 -8.38 -14.88
N LEU A 85 7.02 -8.00 -14.63
CA LEU A 85 8.16 -8.48 -15.42
C LEU A 85 8.32 -10.01 -15.37
N LYS A 86 7.95 -10.63 -14.26
CA LYS A 86 8.03 -12.10 -14.09
C LYS A 86 6.86 -12.83 -14.75
N GLU A 87 5.65 -12.29 -14.64
CA GLU A 87 4.41 -12.97 -15.06
C GLU A 87 3.97 -12.57 -16.48
N GLY A 88 4.35 -11.38 -16.96
CA GLY A 88 3.94 -10.83 -18.24
C GLY A 88 2.42 -10.87 -18.43
N ASP A 89 2.00 -11.22 -19.64
CA ASP A 89 0.58 -11.37 -20.01
C ASP A 89 -0.06 -12.65 -19.44
N ALA A 90 0.72 -13.54 -18.82
CA ALA A 90 0.21 -14.73 -18.15
C ALA A 90 -0.44 -14.44 -16.77
N ASN A 91 -0.47 -13.17 -16.32
CA ASN A 91 -1.12 -12.75 -15.07
C ASN A 91 -2.67 -12.75 -15.17
N SER A 92 -3.24 -13.85 -15.66
CA SER A 92 -4.67 -14.07 -15.87
C SER A 92 -5.47 -13.88 -14.58
N LYS A 93 -4.93 -14.27 -13.42
CA LYS A 93 -5.58 -14.10 -12.11
C LYS A 93 -5.88 -12.63 -11.81
N TYR A 94 -4.99 -11.71 -12.15
CA TYR A 94 -5.22 -10.27 -11.98
C TYR A 94 -6.35 -9.79 -12.91
N PHE A 95 -6.27 -10.13 -14.20
CA PHE A 95 -7.28 -9.73 -15.18
C PHE A 95 -8.67 -10.31 -14.85
N HIS A 96 -8.75 -11.58 -14.43
CA HIS A 96 -10.00 -12.18 -13.96
C HIS A 96 -10.55 -11.48 -12.71
N LYS A 97 -9.69 -11.04 -11.77
CA LYS A 97 -10.13 -10.21 -10.64
C LYS A 97 -10.67 -8.86 -11.10
N CYS A 98 -10.03 -8.20 -12.06
CA CYS A 98 -10.51 -6.95 -12.64
C CYS A 98 -11.88 -7.12 -13.31
N ILE A 99 -12.06 -8.20 -14.09
CA ILE A 99 -13.34 -8.54 -14.72
C ILE A 99 -14.42 -8.76 -13.65
N LYS A 100 -14.14 -9.61 -12.65
CA LYS A 100 -15.08 -9.87 -11.54
C LYS A 100 -15.45 -8.61 -10.77
N SER A 101 -14.50 -7.70 -10.53
CA SER A 101 -14.77 -6.43 -9.85
C SER A 101 -15.63 -5.48 -10.70
N ARG A 102 -15.53 -5.54 -12.03
CA ARG A 102 -16.33 -4.72 -12.96
C ARG A 102 -17.71 -5.32 -13.21
N ALA A 103 -17.87 -6.63 -13.07
CA ALA A 103 -19.12 -7.34 -13.38
C ALA A 103 -20.36 -6.76 -12.66
N PRO A 104 -20.34 -6.45 -11.34
CA PRO A 104 -21.50 -5.84 -10.68
C PRO A 104 -21.85 -4.45 -11.19
N ARG A 105 -20.85 -3.68 -11.65
CA ARG A 105 -21.03 -2.31 -12.16
C ARG A 105 -21.52 -2.31 -13.61
N ASN A 106 -21.09 -3.30 -14.38
CA ASN A 106 -21.41 -3.42 -15.80
C ASN A 106 -22.65 -4.29 -16.05
N GLY A 107 -23.13 -5.03 -15.05
CA GLY A 107 -24.33 -5.85 -15.14
C GLY A 107 -25.60 -4.98 -15.12
N ILE A 108 -26.45 -5.15 -16.14
CA ILE A 108 -27.76 -4.50 -16.21
C ILE A 108 -28.75 -5.40 -15.46
N LYS A 109 -29.01 -5.08 -14.19
CA LYS A 109 -29.92 -5.86 -13.34
C LYS A 109 -31.39 -5.59 -13.64
N THR A 110 -31.70 -4.40 -14.13
CA THR A 110 -33.07 -3.96 -14.43
C THR A 110 -33.11 -3.10 -15.68
N LEU A 111 -34.20 -3.20 -16.42
CA LEU A 111 -34.46 -2.42 -17.62
C LEU A 111 -35.89 -1.86 -17.58
N ASN A 112 -36.06 -0.58 -17.89
CA ASN A 112 -37.40 0.01 -18.03
C ASN A 112 -37.86 -0.09 -19.48
N VAL A 113 -38.97 -0.78 -19.72
CA VAL A 113 -39.61 -0.91 -21.03
C VAL A 113 -41.05 -0.45 -20.91
N GLY A 114 -41.37 0.71 -21.47
CA GLY A 114 -42.75 1.22 -21.55
C GLY A 114 -43.45 1.32 -20.18
N ASN A 115 -42.81 1.99 -19.21
CA ASN A 115 -43.29 2.13 -17.82
C ASN A 115 -43.37 0.83 -17.01
N LYS A 116 -42.76 -0.26 -17.49
CA LYS A 116 -42.62 -1.50 -16.73
C LYS A 116 -41.14 -1.79 -16.49
N TRP A 117 -40.78 -2.05 -15.23
CA TRP A 117 -39.45 -2.51 -14.87
C TRP A 117 -39.36 -4.03 -15.06
N VAL A 118 -38.40 -4.45 -15.87
CA VAL A 118 -38.03 -5.86 -16.09
C VAL A 118 -36.75 -6.13 -15.32
N TYR A 119 -36.70 -7.25 -14.61
CA TYR A 119 -35.55 -7.66 -13.79
C TYR A 119 -34.84 -8.83 -14.46
N GLU A 120 -33.51 -8.89 -14.34
CA GLU A 120 -32.72 -10.04 -14.72
C GLU A 120 -33.20 -11.28 -13.93
N VAL A 121 -33.64 -12.33 -14.62
CA VAL A 121 -33.99 -13.62 -14.01
C VAL A 121 -32.68 -14.33 -13.70
N GLY A 122 -32.36 -14.49 -12.42
CA GLY A 122 -31.17 -15.25 -12.01
C GLY A 122 -31.38 -16.74 -12.19
N ASP A 123 -30.34 -17.44 -12.67
CA ASP A 123 -30.18 -18.89 -12.51
C ASP A 123 -29.86 -19.27 -11.05
#